data_AF-A0A6S7J752-F1
#
_entry.id   AF-A0A6S7J752-F1
#
_cell.length_a   1.000
_cell.length_b   1.000
_cell.length_c   1.000
_cell.angle_alpha   90.00
_cell.angle_beta   90.00
_cell.angle_gamma   90.00
#
_symmetry.space_group_name_H-M   'P 1'
#
loop_
_entity.id
_entity.type
_entity.pdbx_description
1 polymer ?
#
loop_
_entity_poly.entity_id
_entity_poly.type
_entity_poly.pdbx_seq_one_letter_code
_entity_poly.pdbx_strand_id
1 'polypeptide(L)'
;MAEQIPAPKPLKLDGNAAENWRRWKKAFELYMTATEKDKKSQKIQCATFLTLAGEAAITVYETLTFEDTEKDKIEPKQKPDESVEQFVMELKRLAKNCEYGELTNSIVKDRIVEGISNDRTRARLLREKDLSLERCMDVCKAAEVADKHMKTLTDKSRKTKEMQL
;
A
#
# COMPACT_ATOMS: atom_id res chain seq x y z
N MET A 1 31.09 34.33 -19.55
CA MET A 1 30.12 34.07 -18.46
C MET A 1 29.52 32.71 -18.77
N ALA A 2 29.72 31.70 -17.91
CA ALA A 2 29.19 30.37 -18.16
C ALA A 2 27.66 30.41 -18.04
N GLU A 3 26.97 30.02 -19.10
CA GLU A 3 25.51 29.98 -19.19
C GLU A 3 24.98 29.01 -18.12
N GLN A 4 24.34 29.55 -17.09
CA GLN A 4 23.79 28.75 -16.00
C GLN A 4 22.52 28.06 -16.49
N ILE A 5 22.52 26.72 -16.52
CA ILE A 5 21.35 25.92 -16.88
C ILE A 5 20.21 26.24 -15.91
N PRO A 6 19.01 26.61 -16.40
CA PRO A 6 17.90 26.99 -15.53
C PRO A 6 17.43 25.80 -14.70
N ALA A 7 17.23 26.04 -13.40
CA ALA A 7 16.66 25.05 -12.50
C ALA A 7 15.19 24.74 -12.85
N PRO A 8 14.73 23.49 -12.62
CA PRO A 8 13.32 23.15 -12.79
C PRO A 8 12.45 23.96 -11.82
N LYS A 9 11.22 24.27 -12.24
CA LYS A 9 10.22 24.88 -11.36
C LYS A 9 9.88 23.92 -10.21
N PRO A 10 9.48 24.41 -9.03
CA PRO A 10 9.07 23.57 -7.91
C PRO A 10 7.97 22.56 -8.28
N LEU A 11 8.00 21.41 -7.62
CA LEU A 11 7.01 20.35 -7.82
C LEU A 11 5.65 20.81 -7.30
N LYS A 12 4.64 20.69 -8.15
CA LYS A 12 3.25 20.95 -7.77
C LYS A 12 2.60 19.66 -7.28
N LEU A 13 2.15 19.67 -6.03
CA LEU A 13 1.46 18.55 -5.40
C LEU A 13 -0.07 18.65 -5.51
N ASP A 14 -0.60 19.78 -5.98
CA ASP A 14 -2.02 20.01 -6.21
C ASP A 14 -2.50 19.52 -7.60
N GLY A 15 -3.79 19.20 -7.70
CA GLY A 15 -4.40 18.73 -8.94
C GLY A 15 -3.92 17.34 -9.35
N ASN A 16 -3.51 17.16 -10.61
CA ASN A 16 -2.99 15.88 -11.10
C ASN A 16 -1.53 15.67 -10.67
N ALA A 17 -1.32 15.33 -9.38
CA ALA A 17 0.00 15.13 -8.79
C ALA A 17 0.86 14.09 -9.54
N ALA A 18 0.24 13.02 -10.06
CA ALA A 18 0.95 11.98 -10.81
C ALA A 18 1.55 12.52 -12.13
N GLU A 19 0.80 13.33 -12.87
CA GLU A 19 1.29 13.96 -14.08
C GLU A 19 2.32 15.06 -13.79
N ASN A 20 2.07 15.87 -12.75
CA ASN A 20 3.02 16.89 -12.27
C ASN A 20 4.36 16.27 -11.91
N TRP A 21 4.35 15.15 -11.19
CA TRP A 21 5.55 14.38 -10.84
C TRP A 21 6.30 13.88 -12.07
N ARG A 22 5.62 13.28 -13.05
CA ARG A 22 6.28 12.78 -14.29
C ARG A 22 6.98 13.90 -15.04
N ARG A 23 6.32 15.05 -15.20
CA ARG A 23 6.87 16.22 -15.89
C ARG A 23 8.07 16.79 -15.12
N TRP A 24 7.92 16.96 -13.80
CA TRP A 24 8.97 17.49 -12.94
C TRP A 24 10.19 16.57 -12.86
N LYS A 25 9.99 15.25 -12.68
CA LYS A 25 11.06 14.24 -12.63
C LYS A 25 11.92 14.27 -13.89
N LYS A 26 11.29 14.36 -15.07
CA LYS A 26 12.01 14.49 -16.35
C LYS A 26 12.87 15.77 -16.38
N ALA A 27 12.33 16.90 -15.92
CA ALA A 27 13.06 18.17 -15.86
C ALA A 27 14.22 18.12 -14.84
N PHE A 28 14.01 17.49 -13.70
CA PHE A 28 15.02 17.27 -12.67
C PHE A 28 16.15 16.37 -13.16
N GLU A 29 15.84 15.24 -13.83
CA GLU A 29 16.83 14.33 -14.41
C GLU A 29 17.72 15.05 -15.44
N LEU A 30 17.10 15.81 -16.35
CA LEU A 30 17.84 16.62 -17.32
C LEU A 30 18.75 17.65 -16.65
N TYR A 31 18.27 18.32 -15.60
CA TYR A 31 19.07 19.28 -14.82
C TYR A 31 20.25 18.60 -14.11
N MET A 32 20.04 17.43 -13.50
CA MET A 32 21.07 16.68 -12.80
C MET A 32 22.20 16.25 -13.75
N THR A 33 21.85 15.76 -14.94
CA THR A 33 22.83 15.40 -15.97
C THR A 33 23.53 16.62 -16.54
N ALA A 34 22.80 17.67 -16.90
CA ALA A 34 23.38 18.86 -17.53
C ALA A 34 24.31 19.64 -16.57
N THR A 35 24.09 19.55 -15.26
CA THR A 35 24.94 20.16 -14.23
C THR A 35 25.96 19.19 -13.61
N GLU A 36 26.06 17.97 -14.13
CA GLU A 36 26.90 16.87 -13.64
C GLU A 36 26.73 16.56 -12.14
N LYS A 37 25.55 16.89 -11.59
CA LYS A 37 25.22 16.62 -10.18
C LYS A 37 24.87 15.15 -9.95
N ASP A 38 24.49 14.44 -11.01
CA ASP A 38 24.29 12.98 -11.04
C ASP A 38 25.57 12.19 -10.67
N LYS A 39 26.75 12.79 -10.89
CA LYS A 39 28.05 12.20 -10.51
C LYS A 39 28.48 12.51 -9.07
N LYS A 40 27.72 13.31 -8.32
CA LYS A 40 28.03 13.69 -6.92
C LYS A 40 27.52 12.63 -5.95
N SER A 41 27.90 12.73 -4.67
CA SER A 41 27.44 11.78 -3.64
C SER A 41 25.92 11.79 -3.48
N GLN A 42 25.34 10.65 -3.08
CA GLN A 42 23.89 10.56 -2.83
C GLN A 42 23.38 11.63 -1.88
N LYS A 43 24.16 11.99 -0.84
CA LYS A 43 23.82 13.08 0.08
C LYS A 43 23.60 14.41 -0.64
N ILE A 44 24.46 14.74 -1.60
CA ILE A 44 24.34 15.96 -2.42
C ILE A 44 23.17 15.86 -3.39
N GLN A 45 22.94 14.69 -3.98
CA GLN A 45 21.81 14.48 -4.88
C GLN A 45 20.47 14.61 -4.15
N CYS A 46 20.32 14.02 -2.96
CA CYS A 46 19.14 14.14 -2.12
C CYS A 46 18.90 15.59 -1.67
N ALA A 47 19.95 16.28 -1.21
CA ALA A 47 19.84 17.70 -0.86
C ALA A 47 19.41 18.54 -2.07
N THR A 48 19.99 18.30 -3.24
CA THR A 48 19.62 18.99 -4.49
C THR A 48 18.16 18.73 -4.86
N PHE A 49 17.71 17.48 -4.75
CA PHE A 49 16.33 17.10 -4.99
C PHE A 49 15.38 17.87 -4.08
N LEU A 50 15.61 17.84 -2.76
CA LEU A 50 14.72 18.48 -1.78
C LEU A 50 14.64 19.99 -1.99
N THR A 51 15.78 20.65 -2.25
CA THR A 51 15.79 22.09 -2.53
C THR A 51 15.04 22.45 -3.81
N LEU A 52 15.14 21.63 -4.87
CA LEU A 52 14.48 21.91 -6.16
C LEU A 52 13.00 21.50 -6.20
N ALA A 53 12.62 20.46 -5.45
CA ALA A 53 11.25 20.02 -5.34
C ALA A 53 10.38 21.06 -4.61
N GLY A 54 10.98 21.84 -3.71
CA GLY A 54 10.38 22.99 -3.05
C GLY A 54 9.83 22.68 -1.66
N GLU A 55 9.33 23.72 -0.98
CA GLU A 55 8.90 23.68 0.42
C GLU A 55 7.89 22.57 0.72
N ALA A 56 6.88 22.39 -0.15
CA ALA A 56 5.89 21.34 0.02
C ALA A 56 6.49 19.93 0.01
N ALA A 57 7.54 19.68 -0.79
CA ALA A 57 8.24 18.41 -0.82
C ALA A 57 9.15 18.21 0.40
N ILE A 58 9.75 19.30 0.92
CA ILE A 58 10.52 19.28 2.17
C ILE A 58 9.60 18.91 3.34
N THR A 59 8.44 19.56 3.46
CA THR A 59 7.45 19.23 4.49
C THR A 59 7.06 17.76 4.43
N VAL A 60 6.72 17.24 3.25
CA VAL A 60 6.42 15.80 3.09
C VAL A 60 7.61 14.94 3.51
N TYR A 61 8.83 15.26 3.07
CA TYR A 61 10.05 14.52 3.43
C TYR A 61 10.31 14.49 4.94
N GLU A 62 10.12 15.61 5.64
CA GLU A 62 10.26 15.68 7.10
C GLU A 62 9.18 14.88 7.83
N THR A 63 7.98 14.80 7.24
CA THR A 63 6.88 13.98 7.79
C THR A 63 7.09 12.48 7.53
N LEU A 64 7.88 12.13 6.50
CA LEU A 64 8.24 10.75 6.16
C LEU A 64 9.37 10.25 7.07
N THR A 65 9.06 10.13 8.37
CA THR A 65 9.93 9.43 9.33
C THR A 65 9.73 7.93 9.19
N PHE A 66 10.56 7.29 8.36
CA PHE A 66 10.65 5.84 8.35
C PHE A 66 11.57 5.42 9.50
N GLU A 67 11.01 4.97 10.63
CA GLU A 67 11.83 4.24 11.60
C GLU A 67 12.44 3.03 10.88
N ASP A 68 13.72 2.73 11.10
CA ASP A 68 14.42 1.63 10.42
C ASP A 68 13.75 0.25 10.65
N THR A 69 12.80 0.16 11.59
CA THR A 69 12.00 -1.04 11.87
C THR A 69 10.63 -1.09 11.18
N GLU A 70 10.23 -0.04 10.45
CA GLU A 70 8.90 0.10 9.82
C GLU A 70 8.90 -0.21 8.32
N LYS A 71 10.06 -0.39 7.68
CA LYS A 71 10.16 -0.77 6.26
C LYS A 71 9.44 -2.09 5.93
N ASP A 72 9.18 -2.93 6.94
CA ASP A 72 8.50 -4.22 6.81
C ASP A 72 7.09 -4.28 7.45
N LYS A 73 6.56 -3.17 8.01
CA LYS A 73 5.36 -3.22 8.89
C LYS A 73 4.04 -2.74 8.29
N ILE A 74 4.03 -2.22 7.06
CA ILE A 74 2.78 -1.92 6.34
C ILE A 74 2.43 -3.09 5.39
N GLU A 75 2.65 -4.32 5.84
CA GLU A 75 1.94 -5.48 5.31
C GLU A 75 0.82 -5.82 6.29
N PRO A 76 -0.37 -5.20 6.18
CA PRO A 76 -1.52 -5.64 6.95
C PRO A 76 -1.85 -7.08 6.50
N LYS A 77 -1.32 -8.06 7.23
CA LYS A 77 -1.71 -9.47 7.16
C LYS A 77 -2.74 -9.73 8.25
N GLN A 78 -3.80 -10.46 7.88
CA GLN A 78 -4.80 -10.92 8.84
C GLN A 78 -4.12 -11.75 9.92
N LYS A 79 -4.30 -11.39 11.19
CA LYS A 79 -3.71 -12.13 12.31
C LYS A 79 -4.39 -13.50 12.47
N PRO A 80 -3.73 -14.52 13.07
CA PRO A 80 -4.27 -15.88 13.19
C PRO A 80 -5.68 -15.97 13.79
N ASP A 81 -6.01 -15.08 14.73
CA ASP A 81 -7.30 -15.06 15.45
C ASP A 81 -8.18 -13.86 15.06
N GLU A 82 -7.76 -13.07 14.08
CA GLU A 82 -8.49 -11.90 13.63
C GLU A 82 -9.57 -12.30 12.62
N SER A 83 -10.82 -11.88 12.86
CA SER A 83 -11.89 -12.09 11.89
C SER A 83 -11.67 -11.26 10.62
N VAL A 84 -12.23 -11.72 9.51
CA VAL A 84 -12.25 -10.96 8.25
C VAL A 84 -12.81 -9.55 8.44
N GLU A 85 -13.85 -9.40 9.26
CA GLU A 85 -14.45 -8.09 9.53
C GLU A 85 -13.46 -7.14 10.22
N GLN A 86 -12.79 -7.61 11.27
CA GLN A 86 -11.81 -6.81 12.02
C GLN A 86 -10.65 -6.39 11.13
N PHE A 87 -10.13 -7.32 10.33
CA PHE A 87 -9.07 -7.06 9.37
C PHE A 87 -9.48 -5.98 8.35
N VAL A 88 -10.67 -6.10 7.75
CA VAL A 88 -11.19 -5.11 6.79
C VAL A 88 -11.43 -3.75 7.44
N MET A 89 -11.92 -3.71 8.69
CA MET A 89 -12.10 -2.46 9.42
C MET A 89 -10.78 -1.74 9.66
N GLU A 90 -9.73 -2.48 10.02
CA GLU A 90 -8.40 -1.89 10.22
C GLU A 90 -7.80 -1.37 8.91
N LEU A 91 -7.93 -2.12 7.81
CA LEU A 91 -7.52 -1.64 6.48
C LEU A 91 -8.24 -0.34 6.08
N LYS A 92 -9.55 -0.25 6.32
CA LYS A 92 -10.33 0.97 6.06
C LYS A 92 -9.91 2.13 6.96
N ARG A 93 -9.60 1.86 8.24
CA ARG A 93 -9.09 2.86 9.20
C ARG A 93 -7.75 3.43 8.74
N LEU A 94 -6.83 2.57 8.31
CA LEU A 94 -5.52 2.97 7.78
C LEU A 94 -5.68 3.79 6.50
N ALA A 95 -6.52 3.33 5.56
CA ALA A 95 -6.77 4.02 4.31
C ALA A 95 -7.44 5.39 4.48
N LYS A 96 -8.25 5.58 5.54
CA LYS A 96 -8.95 6.85 5.81
C LYS A 96 -8.00 8.05 5.96
N ASN A 97 -6.79 7.83 6.46
CA ASN A 97 -5.82 8.91 6.69
C ASN A 97 -4.93 9.19 5.47
N CYS A 98 -5.12 8.44 4.39
CA CYS A 98 -4.38 8.60 3.16
C CYS A 98 -5.35 9.17 2.12
N GLU A 99 -5.01 10.32 1.52
CA GLU A 99 -5.86 11.05 0.56
C GLU A 99 -6.01 10.32 -0.79
N TYR A 100 -6.43 9.04 -0.77
CA TYR A 100 -6.51 8.18 -1.94
C TYR A 100 -7.71 8.49 -2.85
N GLY A 101 -8.69 9.26 -2.38
CA GLY A 101 -9.88 9.62 -3.16
C GLY A 101 -10.59 8.38 -3.72
N GLU A 102 -10.88 8.41 -5.02
CA GLU A 102 -11.55 7.32 -5.76
C GLU A 102 -10.78 5.98 -5.73
N LEU A 103 -9.48 5.98 -5.43
CA LEU A 103 -8.67 4.77 -5.37
C LEU A 103 -8.82 3.99 -4.06
N THR A 104 -9.47 4.57 -3.05
CA THR A 104 -9.60 3.97 -1.70
C THR A 104 -10.10 2.54 -1.76
N ASN A 105 -11.18 2.28 -2.52
CA ASN A 105 -11.75 0.94 -2.62
C ASN A 105 -10.84 -0.06 -3.34
N SER A 106 -10.12 0.39 -4.37
CA SER A 106 -9.17 -0.46 -5.10
C SER A 106 -8.01 -0.86 -4.19
N ILE A 107 -7.44 0.10 -3.46
CA ILE A 107 -6.31 -0.15 -2.56
C ILE A 107 -6.73 -1.08 -1.42
N VAL A 108 -7.87 -0.82 -0.77
CA VAL A 108 -8.37 -1.68 0.31
C VAL A 108 -8.62 -3.09 -0.21
N LYS A 109 -9.20 -3.24 -1.41
CA LYS A 109 -9.41 -4.56 -2.04
C LYS A 109 -8.08 -5.28 -2.27
N ASP A 110 -7.10 -4.62 -2.86
CA ASP A 110 -5.79 -5.23 -3.15
C ASP A 110 -5.10 -5.68 -1.85
N ARG A 111 -5.21 -4.88 -0.77
CA ARG A 111 -4.71 -5.25 0.56
C ARG A 111 -5.46 -6.42 1.20
N ILE A 112 -6.76 -6.56 0.97
CA ILE A 112 -7.50 -7.76 1.43
C ILE A 112 -6.96 -8.99 0.70
N VAL A 113 -6.83 -8.93 -0.63
CA VAL A 113 -6.37 -10.08 -1.43
C VAL A 113 -4.97 -10.50 -1.03
N GLU A 114 -4.07 -9.54 -0.82
CA GLU A 114 -2.69 -9.80 -0.38
C GLU A 114 -2.61 -10.33 1.05
N GLY A 115 -3.40 -9.75 1.98
CA GLY A 115 -3.24 -9.96 3.41
C GLY A 115 -4.15 -11.03 4.04
N ILE A 116 -5.14 -11.57 3.31
CA ILE A 116 -6.05 -12.59 3.88
C ILE A 116 -5.30 -13.88 4.24
N SER A 117 -5.60 -14.44 5.41
CA SER A 117 -4.92 -15.63 5.96
C SER A 117 -5.24 -16.92 5.20
N ASN A 118 -6.43 -17.03 4.61
CA ASN A 118 -6.87 -18.23 3.92
C ASN A 118 -6.40 -18.23 2.45
N ASP A 119 -5.38 -19.04 2.16
CA ASP A 119 -4.79 -19.20 0.83
C ASP A 119 -5.78 -19.68 -0.25
N ARG A 120 -6.76 -20.50 0.11
CA ARG A 120 -7.80 -20.96 -0.82
C ARG A 120 -8.72 -19.80 -1.20
N THR A 121 -9.10 -18.98 -0.22
CA THR A 121 -9.87 -17.75 -0.44
C THR A 121 -9.05 -16.77 -1.29
N ARG A 122 -7.77 -16.54 -0.96
CA ARG A 122 -6.86 -15.70 -1.74
C ARG A 122 -6.78 -16.15 -3.20
N ALA A 123 -6.53 -17.43 -3.44
CA ALA A 123 -6.47 -17.99 -4.79
C ALA A 123 -7.78 -17.83 -5.57
N ARG A 124 -8.93 -17.92 -4.88
CA ARG A 124 -10.25 -17.68 -5.50
C ARG A 124 -10.40 -16.22 -5.92
N LEU A 125 -10.07 -15.27 -5.04
CA LEU A 125 -10.17 -13.84 -5.32
C LEU A 125 -9.29 -13.45 -6.51
N LEU A 126 -8.06 -13.96 -6.58
CA LEU A 126 -7.12 -13.71 -7.68
C LEU A 126 -7.62 -14.18 -9.06
N ARG A 127 -8.64 -15.05 -9.12
CA ARG A 127 -9.26 -15.52 -10.36
C ARG A 127 -10.54 -14.77 -10.72
N GLU A 128 -11.11 -13.97 -9.82
CA GLU A 128 -12.33 -13.22 -10.12
C GLU A 128 -11.99 -12.03 -11.03
N LYS A 129 -12.53 -12.04 -12.25
CA LYS A 129 -12.44 -10.90 -13.17
C LYS A 129 -13.29 -9.75 -12.64
N ASP A 130 -12.79 -8.52 -12.74
CA ASP A 130 -13.51 -7.30 -12.35
C ASP A 130 -14.00 -7.31 -10.89
N LEU A 131 -13.15 -7.82 -9.99
CA LEU A 131 -13.46 -7.93 -8.55
C LEU A 131 -13.65 -6.54 -7.91
N SER A 132 -14.85 -6.31 -7.34
CA SER A 132 -15.16 -5.14 -6.49
C SER A 132 -14.78 -5.38 -5.03
N LEU A 133 -14.69 -4.30 -4.24
CA LEU A 133 -14.41 -4.40 -2.81
C LEU A 133 -15.53 -5.14 -2.07
N GLU A 134 -16.79 -4.85 -2.39
CA GLU A 134 -17.97 -5.48 -1.81
C GLU A 134 -17.94 -6.98 -2.08
N ARG A 135 -17.68 -7.38 -3.33
CA ARG A 135 -17.58 -8.78 -3.71
C ARG A 135 -16.43 -9.48 -2.99
N CYS A 136 -15.28 -8.82 -2.87
CA CYS A 136 -14.13 -9.33 -2.13
C CYS A 136 -14.51 -9.62 -0.67
N MET A 137 -15.17 -8.68 0.00
CA MET A 137 -15.64 -8.83 1.38
C MET A 137 -16.64 -9.99 1.52
N ASP A 138 -17.61 -10.11 0.62
CA ASP A 138 -18.61 -11.18 0.66
C ASP A 138 -17.96 -12.57 0.52
N VAL A 139 -17.01 -12.71 -0.41
CA VAL A 139 -16.28 -13.96 -0.62
C VAL A 139 -15.48 -14.35 0.62
N CYS A 140 -14.77 -13.39 1.23
CA CYS A 140 -13.99 -13.64 2.44
C CYS A 140 -14.90 -14.04 3.63
N LYS A 141 -16.00 -13.31 3.86
CA LYS A 141 -16.95 -13.61 4.94
C LYS A 141 -17.61 -14.97 4.76
N ALA A 142 -18.06 -15.29 3.54
CA ALA A 142 -18.67 -16.58 3.24
C ALA A 142 -17.69 -17.74 3.46
N ALA A 143 -16.42 -17.57 3.08
CA ALA A 143 -15.38 -18.57 3.31
C ALA A 143 -15.10 -18.76 4.81
N GLU A 144 -14.98 -17.67 5.58
CA GLU A 144 -14.77 -17.75 7.03
C GLU A 144 -15.91 -18.50 7.74
N VAL A 145 -17.16 -18.21 7.37
CA VAL A 145 -18.33 -18.90 7.90
C VAL A 145 -18.29 -20.39 7.56
N ALA A 146 -17.99 -20.74 6.30
CA ALA A 146 -17.90 -22.13 5.85
C ALA A 146 -16.82 -22.91 6.61
N ASP A 147 -15.64 -22.31 6.81
CA ASP A 147 -14.53 -22.93 7.55
C ASP A 147 -14.89 -23.15 9.03
N LYS A 148 -15.55 -22.16 9.67
CA LYS A 148 -16.05 -22.30 11.06
C LYS A 148 -17.05 -23.45 11.18
N HIS A 149 -17.97 -23.58 10.22
CA HIS A 149 -18.93 -24.68 10.19
C HIS A 149 -18.23 -26.04 9.99
N MET A 150 -17.28 -26.11 9.06
CA MET A 150 -16.51 -27.33 8.80
C MET A 150 -15.74 -27.81 10.05
N LYS A 151 -15.06 -26.89 10.74
CA LYS A 151 -14.35 -27.19 12.01
C LYS A 151 -15.29 -27.74 13.08
N THR A 152 -16.47 -27.14 13.21
CA THR A 152 -17.49 -27.59 14.17
C THR A 152 -17.98 -29.02 13.86
N LEU A 153 -18.16 -29.37 12.58
CA LEU A 153 -18.56 -30.71 12.15
C LEU A 153 -17.47 -31.75 12.41
N THR A 154 -16.21 -31.41 12.14
CA THR A 154 -15.06 -32.30 12.39
C THR A 154 -14.84 -32.55 13.88
N ASP A 155 -14.96 -31.51 14.72
CA ASP A 155 -14.81 -31.64 16.17
C ASP A 155 -15.91 -32.48 16.80
N LYS A 156 -17.16 -32.30 16.37
CA LYS A 156 -18.27 -33.16 16.80
C LYS A 156 -18.01 -34.62 16.44
N SER A 157 -17.57 -34.87 15.20
CA SER A 157 -17.26 -36.23 14.73
C SER A 157 -16.12 -36.89 15.53
N ARG A 158 -15.10 -36.12 15.94
CA ARG A 158 -13.99 -36.61 16.77
C ARG A 158 -14.44 -36.98 18.18
N LYS A 159 -15.21 -36.09 18.83
CA LYS A 159 -15.77 -36.34 20.18
C LYS A 159 -16.70 -37.55 20.21
N THR A 160 -17.49 -37.77 19.17
CA THR A 160 -18.36 -38.96 19.05
C THR A 160 -17.56 -40.25 19.00
N LYS A 161 -16.40 -40.27 18.31
CA LYS A 161 -15.54 -41.46 18.25
C LYS A 161 -14.82 -41.74 19.57
N GLU A 162 -14.39 -40.71 20.30
CA GLU A 162 -13.72 -40.86 21.60
C GLU A 162 -14.67 -41.35 22.71
N MET A 163 -15.97 -41.06 22.61
CA MET A 163 -16.98 -41.50 23.58
C MET A 163 -17.45 -42.95 23.37
N GLN A 164 -17.02 -43.58 22.28
CA GLN A 164 -17.37 -44.96 21.90
C GLN A 164 -16.21 -45.95 22.14
N LEU A 165 -15.10 -45.48 22.71
CA LEU A 165 -13.94 -46.26 23.12
C LEU A 165 -13.90 -46.38 24.66
#